data_AF-E6LJD3-F1
#
_entry.id   AF-E6LJD3-F1
#
_cell.length_a   1.000
_cell.length_b   1.000
_cell.length_c   1.000
_cell.angle_alpha   90.00
_cell.angle_beta   90.00
_cell.angle_gamma   90.00
#
_symmetry.space_group_name_H-M   'P 1'
#
loop_
_entity.id
_entity.type
_entity.pdbx_description
1 polymer ?
#
loop_
_entity_poly.entity_id
_entity_poly.type
_entity_poly.pdbx_seq_one_letter_code
_entity_poly.pdbx_strand_id
1 'polypeptide(L)'
;MANSTYINDAIEQALLNVHTGFIAKIVSTSGDIATIQPLAMNKAVGGESSVPAIITACPVISSCGKYESFICQATGNECVKFKKVQAGDIVFCVCADRDISETRHGGMATPRLGHHEISFAVVIGVL
;
A
#
# COMPACT_ATOMS: atom_id res chain seq x y z
N MET A 1 -17.95 30.89 -18.86
CA MET A 1 -18.35 29.87 -17.87
C MET A 1 -17.83 28.47 -18.21
N ALA A 2 -17.64 28.08 -19.48
CA ALA A 2 -17.04 26.77 -19.83
C ALA A 2 -15.59 26.55 -19.36
N ASN A 3 -14.74 27.59 -19.35
CA ASN A 3 -13.34 27.47 -18.88
C ASN A 3 -13.22 27.10 -17.39
N SER A 4 -14.19 27.48 -16.55
CA SER A 4 -14.16 27.14 -15.13
C SER A 4 -14.37 25.65 -14.92
N THR A 5 -15.21 25.01 -15.73
CA THR A 5 -15.49 23.57 -15.64
C THR A 5 -14.28 22.74 -16.05
N TYR A 6 -13.64 23.07 -17.18
CA TYR A 6 -12.43 22.36 -17.61
C TYR A 6 -11.27 22.46 -16.61
N ILE A 7 -11.08 23.62 -16.00
CA ILE A 7 -10.04 23.80 -14.97
C ILE A 7 -10.39 22.99 -13.71
N ASN A 8 -11.65 23.00 -13.29
CA ASN A 8 -12.09 22.22 -12.14
C ASN A 8 -11.95 20.71 -12.38
N ASP A 9 -12.32 20.22 -13.57
CA ASP A 9 -12.17 18.80 -13.94
C ASP A 9 -10.69 18.39 -13.97
N ALA A 10 -9.81 19.26 -14.48
CA ALA A 10 -8.37 19.02 -14.48
C ALA A 10 -7.81 18.99 -13.04
N ILE A 11 -8.30 19.85 -12.15
CA ILE A 11 -7.92 19.85 -10.73
C ILE A 11 -8.43 18.60 -10.03
N GLU A 12 -9.70 18.20 -10.23
CA GLU A 12 -10.25 16.97 -9.66
C GLU A 12 -9.47 15.75 -10.15
N GLN A 13 -9.15 15.68 -11.45
CA GLN A 13 -8.36 14.58 -11.99
C GLN A 13 -6.94 14.56 -11.41
N ALA A 14 -6.32 15.73 -11.20
CA ALA A 14 -5.03 15.82 -10.54
C ALA A 14 -5.11 15.33 -9.09
N LEU A 15 -6.14 15.73 -8.33
CA LEU A 15 -6.36 15.29 -6.95
C LEU A 15 -6.63 13.79 -6.85
N LEU A 16 -7.42 13.22 -7.77
CA LEU A 16 -7.67 11.77 -7.83
C LEU A 16 -6.40 10.97 -8.09
N ASN A 17 -5.43 11.56 -8.79
CA ASN A 17 -4.13 10.94 -9.06
C ASN A 17 -3.13 11.07 -7.90
N VAL A 18 -3.46 11.82 -6.83
CA VAL A 18 -2.64 11.90 -5.62
C VAL A 18 -2.97 10.73 -4.69
N HIS A 19 -2.20 9.66 -4.81
CA HIS A 19 -2.34 8.48 -3.94
C HIS A 19 -1.61 8.69 -2.61
N THR A 20 -2.31 8.51 -1.50
CA THR A 20 -1.77 8.69 -0.15
C THR A 20 -1.72 7.37 0.61
N GLY A 21 -2.86 6.75 0.85
CA GLY A 21 -2.96 5.43 1.44
C GLY A 21 -4.15 4.66 0.89
N PHE A 22 -4.03 3.34 0.84
CA PHE A 22 -5.05 2.48 0.26
C PHE A 22 -5.06 1.11 0.93
N ILE A 23 -6.20 0.43 0.79
CA ILE A 23 -6.37 -0.94 1.26
C ILE A 23 -6.03 -1.91 0.12
N ALA A 24 -5.22 -2.91 0.42
CA ALA A 24 -4.83 -3.95 -0.51
C ALA A 24 -4.98 -5.34 0.12
N LYS A 25 -4.98 -6.37 -0.74
CA LYS A 25 -4.85 -7.77 -0.33
C LYS A 25 -3.47 -8.29 -0.71
N ILE A 26 -2.83 -9.03 0.18
CA ILE A 26 -1.58 -9.71 -0.09
C ILE A 26 -1.85 -10.90 -1.02
N VAL A 27 -1.20 -10.91 -2.17
CA VAL A 27 -1.24 -12.02 -3.13
C VAL A 27 -0.17 -13.05 -2.80
N SER A 28 1.04 -12.58 -2.49
CA SER A 28 2.17 -13.43 -2.09
C SER A 28 3.20 -12.62 -1.30
N THR A 29 4.06 -13.30 -0.54
CA THR A 29 5.16 -12.70 0.22
C THR A 29 6.48 -13.40 -0.09
N SER A 30 7.57 -12.64 -0.08
CA SER A 30 8.95 -13.13 -0.24
C SER A 30 9.88 -12.25 0.59
N GLY A 31 10.32 -12.76 1.75
CA GLY A 31 11.08 -11.97 2.72
C GLY A 31 10.28 -10.76 3.22
N ASP A 32 10.89 -9.58 3.16
CA ASP A 32 10.28 -8.30 3.56
C ASP A 32 9.55 -7.59 2.41
N ILE A 33 9.16 -8.35 1.39
CA ILE A 33 8.52 -7.84 0.17
C ILE A 33 7.24 -8.64 -0.11
N ALA A 34 6.21 -7.96 -0.59
CA ALA A 34 4.93 -8.55 -0.96
C ALA A 34 4.50 -8.16 -2.38
N THR A 35 3.71 -9.04 -2.98
CA THR A 35 2.86 -8.71 -4.13
C THR A 35 1.47 -8.40 -3.60
N ILE A 36 0.92 -7.24 -3.95
CA ILE A 36 -0.34 -6.75 -3.39
C ILE A 36 -1.34 -6.34 -4.49
N GLN A 37 -2.61 -6.57 -4.23
CA GLN A 37 -3.73 -6.15 -5.09
C GLN A 37 -4.50 -5.04 -4.38
N PRO A 38 -4.45 -3.78 -4.85
CA PRO A 38 -5.33 -2.73 -4.37
C PRO A 38 -6.80 -3.14 -4.54
N LEU A 39 -7.63 -2.84 -3.54
CA LEU A 39 -9.05 -3.25 -3.52
C LEU A 39 -10.01 -2.15 -3.95
N ALA A 40 -9.61 -0.88 -3.86
CA ALA A 40 -10.39 0.23 -4.36
C ALA A 40 -10.29 0.29 -5.89
N MET A 41 -11.42 0.31 -6.58
CA MET A 41 -11.44 0.52 -8.03
C MET A 41 -11.19 1.99 -8.37
N ASN A 42 -10.50 2.23 -9.47
CA ASN A 42 -10.23 3.59 -9.97
C ASN A 42 -11.31 3.99 -10.97
N LYS A 43 -11.90 5.17 -10.78
CA LYS A 43 -12.82 5.79 -11.72
C LYS A 43 -12.34 7.19 -12.06
N ALA A 44 -11.89 7.39 -13.29
CA ALA A 44 -11.52 8.71 -13.79
C ALA A 44 -12.76 9.60 -13.95
N VAL A 45 -12.57 10.93 -13.99
CA VAL A 45 -13.66 11.88 -14.23
C VAL A 45 -14.30 11.57 -15.59
N GLY A 46 -15.59 11.24 -15.58
CA GLY A 46 -16.34 10.85 -16.79
C GLY A 46 -16.02 9.46 -17.37
N GLY A 47 -15.13 8.69 -16.73
CA GLY A 47 -14.72 7.35 -17.18
C GLY A 47 -15.46 6.19 -16.51
N GLU A 48 -15.18 4.98 -16.98
CA GLU A 48 -15.63 3.74 -16.35
C GLU A 48 -14.73 3.32 -15.18
N SER A 49 -15.27 2.45 -14.32
CA SER A 49 -14.51 1.89 -13.20
C SER A 49 -13.54 0.82 -13.70
N SER A 50 -12.30 0.86 -13.22
CA SER A 50 -11.24 -0.09 -13.60
C SER A 50 -10.59 -0.71 -12.37
N VAL A 51 -10.20 -1.98 -12.49
CA VAL A 51 -9.45 -2.69 -11.45
C VAL A 51 -7.99 -2.24 -11.52
N PRO A 52 -7.37 -1.79 -10.40
CA PRO A 52 -5.97 -1.42 -10.41
C PRO A 52 -5.07 -2.61 -10.68
N ALA A 53 -3.92 -2.34 -11.33
CA ALA A 53 -2.89 -3.34 -11.53
C ALA A 53 -2.33 -3.87 -10.20
N ILE A 54 -1.90 -5.13 -10.22
CA ILE A 54 -1.15 -5.73 -9.12
C ILE A 54 0.20 -5.00 -8.97
N ILE A 55 0.56 -4.70 -7.73
CA ILE A 55 1.84 -4.09 -7.39
C ILE A 55 2.76 -5.22 -6.95
N THR A 56 3.87 -5.37 -7.66
CA THR A 56 4.93 -6.30 -7.30
C THR A 56 6.00 -5.57 -6.49
N ALA A 57 6.76 -6.33 -5.72
CA ALA A 57 7.91 -5.82 -4.98
C ALA A 57 7.61 -4.72 -3.93
N CYS A 58 6.42 -4.69 -3.35
CA CYS A 58 6.01 -3.74 -2.32
C CYS A 58 6.70 -4.07 -0.98
N PRO A 59 7.50 -3.16 -0.39
CA PRO A 59 8.12 -3.40 0.91
C PRO A 59 7.09 -3.56 2.03
N VAL A 60 7.38 -4.46 2.96
CA VAL A 60 6.58 -4.70 4.17
C VAL A 60 7.43 -4.33 5.38
N ILE A 61 6.96 -3.39 6.20
CA ILE A 61 7.71 -3.03 7.41
C ILE A 61 7.80 -4.25 8.34
N SER A 62 8.93 -4.40 9.01
CA SER A 62 9.21 -5.59 9.83
C SER A 62 8.21 -5.78 11.00
N SER A 63 7.65 -4.68 11.50
CA SER A 63 6.63 -4.67 12.56
C SER A 63 5.21 -5.00 12.06
N CYS A 64 5.00 -5.13 10.76
CA CYS A 64 3.69 -5.45 10.20
C CYS A 64 3.38 -6.93 10.36
N GLY A 65 2.27 -7.23 11.04
CA GLY A 65 1.81 -8.57 11.31
C GLY A 65 0.66 -8.57 12.31
N LYS A 66 0.22 -9.77 12.69
CA LYS A 66 -0.87 -9.99 13.66
C LYS A 66 -0.30 -10.61 14.93
N TYR A 67 -0.92 -10.29 16.06
CA TYR A 67 -0.67 -10.98 17.30
C TYR A 67 -1.82 -11.95 17.55
N GLU A 68 -1.49 -13.21 17.82
CA GLU A 68 -2.44 -14.23 18.22
C GLU A 68 -2.15 -14.65 19.65
N SER A 69 -3.15 -14.56 20.52
CA SER A 69 -3.06 -15.08 21.87
C SER A 69 -3.45 -16.56 21.93
N PHE A 70 -2.78 -17.30 22.80
CA PHE A 70 -3.02 -18.71 23.05
C PHE A 70 -2.61 -19.07 24.48
N ILE A 71 -3.13 -20.16 25.02
CA ILE A 71 -2.74 -20.64 26.35
C ILE A 71 -1.50 -21.54 26.20
N CYS A 72 -0.41 -21.17 26.89
CA CYS A 72 0.80 -21.98 26.93
C CYS A 72 0.59 -23.23 27.78
N GLN A 73 0.68 -24.42 27.17
CA GLN A 73 0.50 -25.69 27.89
C GLN A 73 1.54 -25.90 29.02
N ALA A 74 2.73 -25.31 28.91
CA ALA A 74 3.78 -25.44 29.91
C ALA A 74 3.56 -24.62 31.19
N THR A 75 2.83 -23.50 31.12
CA THR A 75 2.69 -22.54 32.24
C THR A 75 1.23 -22.27 32.63
N GLY A 76 0.26 -22.60 31.78
CA GLY A 76 -1.14 -22.24 31.96
C GLY A 76 -1.45 -20.76 31.72
N ASN A 77 -0.44 -19.94 31.39
CA ASN A 77 -0.58 -18.50 31.17
C ASN A 77 -0.96 -18.18 29.72
N GLU A 78 -1.55 -17.00 29.52
CA GLU A 78 -1.72 -16.42 28.19
C GLU A 78 -0.36 -16.06 27.59
N CYS A 79 -0.16 -16.52 26.37
CA CYS A 79 1.02 -16.27 25.56
C CYS A 79 0.58 -15.61 24.25
N VAL A 80 1.48 -14.81 23.66
CA VAL A 80 1.21 -14.12 22.40
C VAL A 80 2.26 -14.53 21.38
N LYS A 81 1.81 -14.85 20.16
CA LYS A 81 2.68 -15.11 19.01
C LYS A 81 2.49 -14.02 17.97
N PHE A 82 3.59 -13.44 17.51
CA PHE A 82 3.59 -12.58 16.34
C PHE A 82 3.60 -13.42 15.06
N LYS A 83 2.67 -13.14 14.15
CA LYS A 83 2.62 -13.70 12.80
C LYS A 83 2.87 -12.61 11.78
N LYS A 84 3.87 -12.83 10.93
CA LYS A 84 4.13 -11.99 9.76
C LYS A 84 2.96 -12.03 8.79
N VAL A 85 2.87 -10.99 7.98
CA VAL A 85 1.94 -10.88 6.86
C VAL A 85 2.01 -12.11 5.94
N GLN A 86 0.86 -12.65 5.55
CA GLN A 86 0.74 -13.81 4.68
C GLN A 86 -0.26 -13.58 3.53
N ALA A 87 -0.21 -14.45 2.51
CA ALA A 87 -1.16 -14.40 1.41
C ALA A 87 -2.62 -14.45 1.92
N GLY A 88 -3.47 -13.59 1.35
CA GLY A 88 -4.86 -13.43 1.73
C GLY A 88 -5.12 -12.38 2.81
N ASP A 89 -4.10 -11.91 3.54
CA ASP A 89 -4.27 -10.82 4.49
C ASP A 89 -4.69 -9.52 3.79
N ILE A 90 -5.56 -8.76 4.46
CA ILE A 90 -5.94 -7.40 4.05
C ILE A 90 -5.02 -6.43 4.78
N VAL A 91 -4.41 -5.50 4.06
CA VAL A 91 -3.38 -4.61 4.58
C VAL A 91 -3.67 -3.16 4.23
N PHE A 92 -3.12 -2.27 5.04
CA PHE A 92 -3.06 -0.84 4.76
C PHE A 92 -1.68 -0.46 4.22
N CYS A 93 -1.68 0.21 3.07
CA CYS A 93 -0.51 0.65 2.35
C CYS A 93 -0.44 2.17 2.34
N VAL A 94 0.77 2.73 2.42
CA VAL A 94 1.02 4.16 2.28
C VAL A 94 1.94 4.40 1.10
N CYS A 95 1.56 5.30 0.21
CA CYS A 95 2.38 5.77 -0.91
C CYS A 95 3.39 6.78 -0.40
N ALA A 96 4.66 6.57 -0.75
CA ALA A 96 5.67 7.60 -0.57
C ALA A 96 5.44 8.75 -1.56
N ASP A 97 5.87 9.94 -1.17
CA ASP A 97 5.79 11.14 -2.03
C ASP A 97 6.58 10.95 -3.32
N ARG A 98 7.73 10.27 -3.25
CA ARG A 98 8.67 10.06 -4.36
C ARG A 98 9.09 8.60 -4.44
N ASP A 99 9.79 8.27 -5.52
CA ASP A 99 10.45 6.98 -5.70
C ASP A 99 11.33 6.59 -4.50
N ILE A 100 11.08 5.38 -3.98
CA ILE A 100 11.79 4.82 -2.82
C ILE A 100 12.74 3.69 -3.18
N SER A 101 12.97 3.39 -4.46
CA SER A 101 13.74 2.23 -4.91
C SER A 101 15.13 2.16 -4.26
N GLU A 102 15.82 3.30 -4.18
CA GLU A 102 17.13 3.42 -3.53
C GLU A 102 17.03 3.83 -2.05
N THR A 103 16.16 4.80 -1.73
CA THR A 103 16.09 5.38 -0.37
C THR A 103 15.56 4.40 0.67
N ARG A 104 14.78 3.39 0.27
CA ARG A 104 14.36 2.29 1.17
C ARG A 104 15.51 1.47 1.74
N HIS A 105 16.70 1.56 1.13
CA HIS A 105 17.93 0.91 1.61
C HIS A 105 18.77 1.84 2.51
N GLY A 106 18.28 3.03 2.84
CA GLY A 106 18.96 4.00 3.71
C GLY A 106 19.96 4.91 2.98
N GLY A 107 20.07 4.82 1.66
CA GLY A 107 20.90 5.69 0.84
C GLY A 107 20.23 7.02 0.49
N MET A 108 21.04 8.06 0.26
CA MET A 108 20.55 9.28 -0.39
C MET A 108 20.59 9.10 -1.91
N ALA A 109 19.46 9.32 -2.57
CA ALA A 109 19.34 9.22 -4.03
C ALA A 109 18.44 10.32 -4.57
N THR A 110 18.69 10.73 -5.81
CA THR A 110 17.78 11.62 -6.54
C THR A 110 16.64 10.77 -7.12
N PRO A 111 15.38 10.96 -6.69
CA PRO A 111 14.27 10.16 -7.17
C PRO A 111 13.96 10.47 -8.64
N ARG A 112 13.42 9.48 -9.37
CA ARG A 112 12.89 9.73 -10.72
C ARG A 112 11.75 10.76 -10.71
N LEU A 113 11.44 11.31 -11.87
CA LEU A 113 10.28 12.17 -12.04
C LEU A 113 8.99 11.38 -11.75
N GLY A 114 8.05 12.03 -11.08
CA GLY A 114 6.82 11.41 -10.58
C GLY A 114 6.63 11.67 -9.09
N HIS A 115 5.37 11.62 -8.65
CA HIS A 115 4.98 11.75 -7.26
C HIS A 115 3.76 10.88 -6.97
N HIS A 116 3.62 10.42 -5.72
CA HIS A 116 2.46 9.66 -5.25
C HIS A 116 2.09 8.47 -6.16
N GLU A 117 3.08 7.79 -6.73
CA GLU A 117 2.81 6.58 -7.52
C GLU A 117 2.52 5.40 -6.59
N ILE A 118 1.44 4.68 -6.88
CA ILE A 118 1.02 3.49 -6.15
C ILE A 118 2.14 2.41 -6.09
N SER A 119 3.03 2.36 -7.08
CA SER A 119 4.17 1.43 -7.14
C SER A 119 5.20 1.67 -6.02
N PHE A 120 5.20 2.85 -5.41
CA PHE A 120 6.08 3.22 -4.29
C PHE A 120 5.40 3.15 -2.94
N ALA A 121 4.35 2.32 -2.85
CA ALA A 121 3.70 2.04 -1.59
C ALA A 121 4.56 1.16 -0.67
N VAL A 122 4.29 1.28 0.62
CA VAL A 122 4.84 0.42 1.68
C VAL A 122 3.67 -0.13 2.49
N VAL A 123 3.71 -1.42 2.79
CA VAL A 123 2.73 -2.07 3.68
C VAL A 123 3.11 -1.75 5.13
N ILE A 124 2.21 -1.05 5.85
CA ILE A 124 2.47 -0.59 7.22
C ILE A 124 1.60 -1.27 8.29
N GLY A 125 0.53 -1.95 7.90
CA GLY A 125 -0.35 -2.61 8.86
C GLY A 125 -1.22 -3.69 8.22
N VAL A 126 -1.64 -4.64 9.04
CA VAL A 126 -2.66 -5.64 8.68
C VAL A 126 -3.96 -5.28 9.37
N LEU A 127 -5.08 -5.40 8.64
CA LEU A 127 -6.42 -5.19 9.13
C LEU A 127 -7.02 -6.48 9.73
#